data_AF-A0A818MNK2-F1
#
_entry.id   AF-A0A818MNK2-F1
#
_cell.length_a   1.000
_cell.length_b   1.000
_cell.length_c   1.000
_cell.angle_alpha   90.00
_cell.angle_beta   90.00
_cell.angle_gamma   90.00
#
_symmetry.space_group_name_H-M   'P 1'
#
loop_
_entity.id
_entity.type
_entity.pdbx_description
1 polymer ?
#
loop_
_entity_poly.entity_id
_entity_poly.type
_entity_poly.pdbx_seq_one_letter_code
_entity_poly.pdbx_strand_id
1 'polypeptide(L)'
;MRHMLFPGVTVCSANPYREDRVKEAIDVYARSHSSDANEIDRETLFVSMLIDLFNRNESDELVHLGFQKSDMLLECSYNGISCSSNFIHSLSLVFGNCFTFNWKDSSHKLYSLTELGSTLMPYKGLSMTFYVPSHLNYPLNDFEDGLILFLHDNNEIPFIAKNTVRLRPGLAHTIAYRKAKQYFFLSLTQIVQQ
;
A
#
# COMPACT_ATOMS: atom_id res chain seq x y z
N MET A 1 -1.74 26.84 19.46
CA MET A 1 -2.36 25.54 19.08
C MET A 1 -1.28 24.66 18.50
N ARG A 2 -1.11 23.41 18.96
CA ARG A 2 -0.11 22.50 18.38
C ARG A 2 -0.52 22.18 16.94
N HIS A 3 0.35 22.46 15.98
CA HIS A 3 0.18 22.05 14.58
C HIS A 3 0.16 20.51 14.55
N MET A 4 -1.03 19.91 14.44
CA MET A 4 -1.14 18.47 14.30
C MET A 4 -1.17 18.13 12.81
N LEU A 5 -0.25 17.27 12.37
CA LEU A 5 -0.26 16.77 11.00
C LEU A 5 -1.44 15.81 10.82
N PHE A 6 -2.03 15.82 9.63
CA PHE A 6 -2.87 14.72 9.19
C PHE A 6 -1.98 13.46 9.08
N PRO A 7 -2.48 12.24 9.34
CA PRO A 7 -1.65 11.03 9.27
C PRO A 7 -1.15 10.75 7.85
N GLY A 8 -0.16 9.87 7.76
CA GLY A 8 0.10 9.15 6.52
C GLY A 8 -1.01 8.14 6.28
N VAL A 9 -1.49 8.08 5.04
CA VAL A 9 -2.53 7.12 4.62
C VAL A 9 -1.96 6.30 3.47
N THR A 10 -1.57 5.07 3.75
CA THR A 10 -1.12 4.13 2.72
C THR A 10 -2.29 3.27 2.27
N VAL A 11 -2.43 3.14 0.95
CA VAL A 11 -3.39 2.22 0.33
C VAL A 11 -2.64 1.26 -0.59
N CYS A 12 -2.91 -0.02 -0.44
CA CYS A 12 -2.38 -1.09 -1.29
C CYS A 12 -3.53 -1.91 -1.87
N SER A 13 -3.28 -2.62 -2.96
CA SER A 13 -4.21 -3.65 -3.44
C SER A 13 -4.23 -4.84 -2.48
N ALA A 14 -5.39 -5.43 -2.24
CA ALA A 14 -5.50 -6.69 -1.50
C ALA A 14 -4.98 -7.90 -2.32
N ASN A 15 -4.95 -7.77 -3.64
CA ASN A 15 -4.21 -8.67 -4.53
C ASN A 15 -2.97 -7.94 -5.09
N PRO A 16 -1.75 -8.40 -4.78
CA PRO A 16 -0.52 -7.72 -5.17
C PRO A 16 -0.23 -7.76 -6.67
N TYR A 17 -0.87 -8.65 -7.43
CA TYR A 17 -0.48 -8.98 -8.80
C TYR A 17 -1.62 -8.79 -9.81
N ARG A 18 -1.29 -8.15 -10.94
CA ARG A 18 -2.19 -7.95 -12.06
C ARG A 18 -2.01 -9.08 -13.08
N GLU A 19 -3.09 -9.77 -13.40
CA GLU A 19 -3.09 -11.06 -14.09
C GLU A 19 -2.41 -11.01 -15.47
N ASP A 20 -2.73 -10.01 -16.29
CA ASP A 20 -2.18 -9.87 -17.63
C ASP A 20 -0.66 -9.66 -17.61
N ARG A 21 -0.15 -8.84 -16.68
CA ARG A 21 1.29 -8.60 -16.52
C ARG A 21 2.03 -9.81 -15.97
N VAL A 22 1.42 -10.54 -15.04
CA VAL A 22 2.00 -11.81 -14.56
C VAL A 22 2.05 -12.85 -15.67
N LYS A 23 0.98 -13.01 -16.45
CA LYS A 23 0.95 -13.97 -17.56
C LYS A 23 2.04 -13.67 -18.58
N GLU A 24 2.19 -12.41 -18.96
CA GLU A 24 3.25 -11.95 -19.86
C GLU A 24 4.64 -12.25 -19.30
N ALA A 25 4.89 -11.92 -18.02
CA ALA A 25 6.18 -12.15 -17.38
C ALA A 25 6.53 -13.64 -17.27
N ILE A 26 5.56 -14.50 -16.93
CA ILE A 26 5.73 -15.96 -16.93
C ILE A 26 6.11 -16.46 -18.33
N ASP A 27 5.45 -15.97 -19.37
CA ASP A 27 5.73 -16.41 -20.74
C ASP A 27 7.13 -15.97 -21.21
N VAL A 28 7.64 -14.83 -20.73
CA VAL A 28 9.02 -14.40 -20.95
C VAL A 28 10.00 -15.27 -20.15
N TYR A 29 9.70 -15.53 -18.88
CA TYR A 29 10.52 -16.35 -17.98
C TYR A 29 10.66 -17.80 -18.47
N ALA A 30 9.57 -18.41 -18.92
CA ALA A 30 9.57 -19.77 -19.47
C ALA A 30 10.44 -19.88 -20.74
N ARG A 31 10.42 -18.84 -21.59
CA ARG A 31 11.25 -18.81 -22.81
C ARG A 31 12.74 -18.67 -22.51
N SER A 32 13.11 -17.98 -21.45
CA SER A 32 14.53 -17.79 -21.08
C SER A 32 15.14 -18.98 -20.35
N HIS A 33 14.32 -19.88 -19.76
CA HIS A 33 14.80 -20.98 -18.91
C HIS A 33 14.69 -22.39 -19.51
N SER A 34 14.37 -22.51 -20.81
CA SER A 34 14.59 -23.65 -21.74
C SER A 34 14.30 -25.11 -21.29
N SER A 35 13.79 -25.35 -20.09
CA SER A 35 13.22 -26.63 -19.71
C SER A 35 11.88 -26.80 -20.43
N ASP A 36 11.50 -28.03 -20.75
CA ASP A 36 10.20 -28.39 -21.32
C ASP A 36 9.04 -27.76 -20.54
N ALA A 37 8.71 -26.49 -20.86
CA ALA A 37 7.65 -25.70 -20.23
C ALA A 37 6.25 -26.30 -20.50
N ASN A 38 6.20 -27.39 -21.25
CA ASN A 38 5.01 -28.18 -21.50
C ASN A 38 4.61 -29.06 -20.30
N GLU A 39 5.46 -29.23 -19.28
CA GLU A 39 5.14 -30.08 -18.10
C GLU A 39 5.14 -29.35 -16.75
N ILE A 40 5.65 -28.11 -16.67
CA ILE A 40 5.64 -27.32 -15.43
C ILE A 40 4.37 -26.47 -15.37
N ASP A 41 3.60 -26.60 -14.29
CA ASP A 41 2.41 -25.78 -14.09
C ASP A 41 2.77 -24.28 -13.93
N ARG A 42 1.83 -23.40 -14.28
CA ARG A 42 2.07 -21.95 -14.27
C ARG A 42 2.28 -21.37 -12.88
N GLU A 43 1.78 -22.00 -11.82
CA GLU A 43 2.01 -21.55 -10.45
C GLU A 43 3.46 -21.81 -10.04
N THR A 44 4.01 -22.99 -10.39
CA THR A 44 5.42 -23.30 -10.18
C THR A 44 6.33 -22.33 -10.93
N LEU A 45 6.05 -22.04 -12.21
CA LEU A 45 6.79 -21.04 -12.98
C LEU A 45 6.71 -19.65 -12.36
N PHE A 46 5.53 -19.27 -11.87
CA PHE A 46 5.35 -17.99 -11.18
C PHE A 46 6.20 -17.89 -9.91
N VAL A 47 6.22 -18.94 -9.09
CA VAL A 47 7.02 -18.98 -7.86
C VAL A 47 8.52 -18.91 -8.18
N SER A 48 9.00 -19.69 -9.16
CA SER A 48 10.41 -19.65 -9.60
C SER A 48 10.80 -18.26 -10.12
N MET A 49 9.95 -17.65 -10.94
CA MET A 49 10.15 -16.29 -11.43
C MET A 49 10.26 -15.30 -10.26
N LEU A 50 9.34 -15.33 -9.30
CA LEU A 50 9.38 -14.42 -8.16
C LEU A 50 10.67 -14.60 -7.33
N ILE A 51 11.08 -15.83 -7.06
CA ILE A 51 12.32 -16.12 -6.33
C ILE A 51 13.53 -15.49 -7.04
N ASP A 52 13.61 -15.62 -8.37
CA ASP A 52 14.70 -15.03 -9.14
C ASP A 52 14.67 -13.51 -9.11
N LEU A 53 13.50 -12.88 -9.25
CA LEU A 53 13.34 -11.43 -9.13
C LEU A 53 13.80 -10.91 -7.76
N PHE A 54 13.44 -11.62 -6.69
CA PHE A 54 13.88 -11.28 -5.34
C PHE A 54 15.39 -11.42 -5.17
N ASN A 55 15.97 -12.51 -5.70
CA ASN A 55 17.42 -12.74 -5.62
C ASN A 55 18.23 -11.70 -6.40
N ARG A 56 17.70 -11.20 -7.52
CA ARG A 56 18.31 -10.14 -8.32
C ARG A 56 18.08 -8.73 -7.77
N ASN A 57 17.21 -8.59 -6.76
CA ASN A 57 16.77 -7.31 -6.20
C ASN A 57 16.20 -6.37 -7.29
N GLU A 58 15.49 -6.94 -8.26
CA GLU A 58 14.86 -6.23 -9.38
C GLU A 58 13.49 -5.67 -8.96
N SER A 59 13.51 -4.62 -8.13
CA SER A 59 12.29 -3.99 -7.62
C SER A 59 11.39 -3.46 -8.73
N ASP A 60 11.95 -2.99 -9.85
CA ASP A 60 11.19 -2.38 -10.94
C ASP A 60 10.30 -3.40 -11.66
N GLU A 61 10.79 -4.63 -11.82
CA GLU A 61 10.01 -5.73 -12.40
C GLU A 61 8.87 -6.13 -11.45
N LEU A 62 9.15 -6.25 -10.14
CA LEU A 62 8.11 -6.53 -9.14
C LEU A 62 7.04 -5.43 -9.09
N VAL A 63 7.44 -4.16 -9.24
CA VAL A 63 6.52 -3.03 -9.35
C VAL A 63 5.67 -3.13 -10.61
N HIS A 64 6.25 -3.57 -11.73
CA HIS A 64 5.52 -3.74 -12.97
C HIS A 64 4.40 -4.79 -12.84
N LEU A 65 4.64 -5.89 -12.12
CA LEU A 65 3.66 -6.97 -11.93
C LEU A 65 2.38 -6.54 -11.17
N GLY A 66 2.44 -5.48 -10.36
CA GLY A 66 1.31 -5.04 -9.53
C GLY A 66 0.46 -3.92 -10.12
N PHE A 67 -0.66 -3.60 -9.46
CA PHE A 67 -1.51 -2.47 -9.88
C PHE A 67 -0.81 -1.12 -9.68
N GLN A 68 -0.87 -0.23 -10.66
CA GLN A 68 -0.34 1.13 -10.56
C GLN A 68 -1.36 2.07 -9.92
N LYS A 69 -0.91 3.22 -9.40
CA LYS A 69 -1.80 4.24 -8.83
C LYS A 69 -2.86 4.69 -9.85
N SER A 70 -2.43 4.87 -11.10
CA SER A 70 -3.30 5.24 -12.22
C SER A 70 -4.36 4.20 -12.54
N ASP A 71 -4.10 2.92 -12.22
CA ASP A 71 -5.05 1.83 -12.45
C ASP A 71 -6.17 1.84 -11.40
N MET A 72 -5.94 2.46 -10.23
CA MET A 72 -6.84 2.36 -9.07
C MET A 72 -7.40 3.70 -8.57
N LEU A 73 -6.60 4.75 -8.42
CA LEU A 73 -7.04 6.03 -7.85
C LEU A 73 -7.73 6.89 -8.90
N LEU A 74 -9.05 7.05 -8.80
CA LEU A 74 -9.84 7.89 -9.69
C LEU A 74 -9.83 9.35 -9.24
N GLU A 75 -10.10 9.59 -7.95
CA GLU A 75 -10.22 10.93 -7.39
C GLU A 75 -9.59 11.00 -6.00
N CYS A 76 -8.98 12.15 -5.68
CA CYS A 76 -8.44 12.46 -4.35
C CYS A 76 -8.76 13.91 -4.02
N SER A 77 -9.40 14.15 -2.88
CA SER A 77 -9.64 15.48 -2.33
C SER A 77 -9.26 15.53 -0.86
N TYR A 78 -8.41 16.49 -0.50
CA TYR A 78 -8.16 16.85 0.89
C TYR A 78 -8.72 18.24 1.14
N ASN A 79 -9.76 18.35 1.98
CA ASN A 79 -10.48 19.60 2.23
C ASN A 79 -10.90 20.31 0.93
N GLY A 80 -11.44 19.59 -0.05
CA GLY A 80 -11.89 20.17 -1.32
C GLY A 80 -10.78 20.48 -2.33
N ILE A 81 -9.50 20.32 -1.98
CA ILE A 81 -8.36 20.53 -2.89
C ILE A 81 -7.89 19.18 -3.42
N SER A 82 -7.68 19.11 -4.74
CA SER A 82 -7.16 17.90 -5.39
C SER A 82 -5.81 17.48 -4.77
N CYS A 83 -5.67 16.20 -4.45
CA CYS A 83 -4.46 15.61 -3.87
C CYS A 83 -3.84 14.48 -4.69
N SER A 84 -4.31 14.24 -5.93
CA SER A 84 -3.91 13.07 -6.72
C SER A 84 -2.41 12.98 -7.06
N SER A 85 -1.69 14.10 -7.02
CA SER A 85 -0.24 14.17 -7.26
C SER A 85 0.62 13.95 -6.01
N ASN A 86 0.03 13.99 -4.81
CA ASN A 86 0.79 13.97 -3.56
C ASN A 86 0.81 12.57 -2.91
N PHE A 87 1.42 11.62 -3.62
CA PHE A 87 1.58 10.24 -3.19
C PHE A 87 3.00 9.75 -3.42
N ILE A 88 3.52 8.99 -2.46
CA ILE A 88 4.77 8.26 -2.61
C ILE A 88 4.47 6.79 -2.80
N HIS A 89 5.11 6.17 -3.78
CA HIS A 89 5.03 4.74 -4.02
C HIS A 89 5.99 3.97 -3.10
N SER A 90 5.56 2.81 -2.63
CA SER A 90 6.40 1.82 -1.97
C SER A 90 5.97 0.41 -2.39
N LEU A 91 6.93 -0.51 -2.43
CA LEU A 91 6.66 -1.91 -2.70
C LEU A 91 6.54 -2.70 -1.38
N SER A 92 5.40 -3.34 -1.17
CA SER A 92 5.16 -4.30 -0.09
C SER A 92 5.34 -5.72 -0.61
N LEU A 93 6.09 -6.54 0.12
CA LEU A 93 6.25 -7.96 -0.20
C LEU A 93 4.94 -8.77 -0.07
N VAL A 94 3.94 -8.21 0.64
CA VAL A 94 2.65 -8.87 0.88
C VAL A 94 1.54 -8.29 0.01
N PHE A 95 1.54 -6.97 -0.19
CA PHE A 95 0.45 -6.26 -0.89
C PHE A 95 0.87 -5.62 -2.22
N GLY A 96 2.09 -5.87 -2.67
CA GLY A 96 2.60 -5.32 -3.93
C GLY A 96 2.71 -3.81 -3.86
N ASN A 97 2.27 -3.11 -4.91
CA ASN A 97 2.35 -1.66 -4.96
C ASN A 97 1.42 -0.99 -3.94
N CYS A 98 2.00 -0.11 -3.14
CA CYS A 98 1.33 0.71 -2.16
C CYS A 98 1.57 2.20 -2.47
N PHE A 99 0.57 3.02 -2.16
CA PHE A 99 0.63 4.46 -2.39
C PHE A 99 0.27 5.21 -1.11
N THR A 100 1.18 6.08 -0.69
CA THR A 100 1.07 6.78 0.59
C THR A 100 0.80 8.26 0.38
N PHE A 101 -0.39 8.69 0.78
CA PHE A 101 -0.74 10.10 0.90
C PHE A 101 -0.07 10.71 2.13
N ASN A 102 0.39 11.96 1.99
CA ASN A 102 0.88 12.78 3.10
C ASN A 102 2.09 12.18 3.82
N TRP A 103 3.01 11.58 3.06
CA TRP A 103 4.31 11.18 3.56
C TRP A 103 5.21 12.41 3.79
N LYS A 104 6.03 12.37 4.83
CA LYS A 104 7.04 13.39 5.13
C LYS A 104 8.27 13.15 4.26
N ASP A 105 8.26 13.75 3.09
CA ASP A 105 9.44 13.91 2.23
C ASP A 105 9.68 15.39 1.93
N SER A 106 10.95 15.73 1.75
CA SER A 106 11.50 17.03 1.36
C SER A 106 10.77 17.68 0.17
N SER A 107 10.20 16.87 -0.74
CA SER A 107 9.62 17.32 -2.00
C SER A 107 8.10 17.50 -1.99
N HIS A 108 7.40 17.07 -0.93
CA HIS A 108 5.94 17.00 -0.89
C HIS A 108 5.31 17.91 0.19
N LYS A 109 4.17 18.52 -0.13
CA LYS A 109 3.41 19.31 0.84
C LYS A 109 2.84 18.39 1.92
N LEU A 110 3.18 18.65 3.18
CA LEU A 110 2.52 18.05 4.32
C LEU A 110 1.19 18.74 4.63
N TYR A 111 0.14 17.96 4.81
CA TYR A 111 -1.17 18.44 5.20
C TYR A 111 -1.34 18.40 6.71
N SER A 112 -1.91 19.47 7.26
CA SER A 112 -2.18 19.60 8.69
C SER A 112 -3.68 19.63 8.98
N LEU A 113 -4.04 19.11 10.16
CA LEU A 113 -5.37 19.23 10.75
C LEU A 113 -5.76 20.67 11.10
N THR A 114 -4.77 21.55 11.34
CA THR A 114 -5.00 22.93 11.81
C THR A 114 -5.00 23.99 10.71
N GLU A 115 -4.87 23.62 9.43
CA GLU A 115 -5.10 24.57 8.31
C GLU A 115 -6.60 25.00 8.19
N LEU A 116 -7.46 24.59 9.12
CA LEU A 116 -8.88 24.96 9.14
C LEU A 116 -9.25 25.78 10.38
N GLY A 117 -8.98 27.08 10.29
CA GLY A 117 -9.62 28.12 11.11
C GLY A 117 -10.98 28.60 10.56
N SER A 118 -11.53 27.97 9.51
CA SER A 118 -12.79 28.39 8.90
C SER A 118 -13.86 27.31 9.03
N THR A 119 -14.92 27.65 9.74
CA THR A 119 -16.17 26.88 9.92
C THR A 119 -17.00 26.73 8.63
N LEU A 120 -16.53 27.20 7.47
CA LEU A 120 -17.32 27.34 6.24
C LEU A 120 -17.04 26.30 5.14
N MET A 121 -16.19 25.29 5.37
CA MET A 121 -15.95 24.24 4.35
C MET A 121 -16.80 22.99 4.60
N PRO A 122 -17.66 22.57 3.64
CA PRO A 122 -18.50 21.39 3.78
C PRO A 122 -17.70 20.06 3.78
N TYR A 123 -16.47 20.06 3.25
CA TYR A 123 -15.61 18.88 3.17
C TYR A 123 -14.43 19.01 4.14
N LYS A 124 -14.37 18.14 5.14
CA LYS A 124 -13.26 18.05 6.10
C LYS A 124 -12.61 16.68 6.02
N GLY A 125 -11.31 16.66 5.77
CA GLY A 125 -10.50 15.44 5.72
C GLY A 125 -10.19 14.99 4.29
N LEU A 126 -9.82 13.71 4.19
CA LEU A 126 -9.43 13.05 2.96
C LEU A 126 -10.62 12.27 2.39
N SER A 127 -10.94 12.51 1.13
CA SER A 127 -11.89 11.74 0.34
C SER A 127 -11.17 11.16 -0.87
N MET A 128 -11.33 9.87 -1.12
CA MET A 128 -10.73 9.19 -2.26
C MET A 128 -11.75 8.24 -2.90
N THR A 129 -11.76 8.22 -4.22
CA THR A 129 -12.54 7.28 -5.02
C THR A 129 -11.59 6.33 -5.71
N PHE A 130 -11.79 5.03 -5.53
CA PHE A 130 -10.97 3.99 -6.15
C PHE A 130 -11.78 3.13 -7.11
N TYR A 131 -11.14 2.76 -8.21
CA TYR A 131 -11.51 1.64 -9.05
C TYR A 131 -10.71 0.41 -8.63
N VAL A 132 -11.39 -0.72 -8.40
CA VAL A 132 -10.74 -2.00 -8.06
C VAL A 132 -11.06 -2.99 -9.19
N PRO A 133 -10.13 -3.21 -10.13
CA PRO A 133 -10.35 -4.10 -11.26
C PRO A 133 -10.17 -5.57 -10.86
N SER A 134 -11.09 -6.11 -10.06
CA SER A 134 -11.05 -7.50 -9.55
C SER A 134 -10.92 -8.57 -10.64
N HIS A 135 -11.43 -8.32 -11.84
CA HIS A 135 -11.30 -9.21 -12.99
C HIS A 135 -9.86 -9.32 -13.53
N LEU A 136 -8.94 -8.46 -13.09
CA LEU A 136 -7.52 -8.49 -13.43
C LEU A 136 -6.66 -8.98 -12.27
N ASN A 137 -7.26 -9.51 -11.22
CA ASN A 137 -6.50 -10.09 -10.11
C ASN A 137 -5.90 -11.42 -10.53
N TYR A 138 -4.60 -11.63 -10.26
CA TYR A 138 -3.99 -12.94 -10.49
C TYR A 138 -4.60 -13.97 -9.52
N PRO A 139 -5.12 -15.12 -9.99
CA PRO A 139 -6.02 -15.98 -9.23
C PRO A 139 -5.25 -16.91 -8.26
N LEU A 140 -4.68 -16.36 -7.20
CA LEU A 140 -4.09 -17.13 -6.10
C LEU A 140 -5.05 -17.20 -4.92
N ASN A 141 -5.16 -18.38 -4.30
CA ASN A 141 -6.19 -18.69 -3.29
C ASN A 141 -6.16 -17.80 -2.04
N ASP A 142 -5.04 -17.16 -1.74
CA ASP A 142 -4.85 -16.38 -0.51
C ASP A 142 -5.20 -14.89 -0.65
N PHE A 143 -5.49 -14.40 -1.87
CA PHE A 143 -5.72 -12.99 -2.12
C PHE A 143 -7.21 -12.64 -2.21
N GLU A 144 -7.55 -11.47 -1.65
CA GLU A 144 -8.91 -10.94 -1.63
C GLU A 144 -9.08 -9.80 -2.63
N ASP A 145 -10.33 -9.55 -3.00
CA ASP A 145 -10.73 -8.34 -3.72
C ASP A 145 -10.83 -7.14 -2.78
N GLY A 146 -10.26 -6.01 -3.19
CA GLY A 146 -10.37 -4.75 -2.50
C GLY A 146 -9.03 -4.08 -2.24
N LEU A 147 -9.01 -3.22 -1.24
CA LEU A 147 -7.84 -2.44 -0.87
C LEU A 147 -7.53 -2.62 0.62
N ILE A 148 -6.25 -2.51 0.96
CA ILE A 148 -5.77 -2.48 2.33
C ILE A 148 -5.31 -1.06 2.64
N LEU A 149 -5.87 -0.48 3.70
CA LEU A 149 -5.52 0.86 4.16
C LEU A 149 -4.74 0.78 5.48
N PHE A 150 -3.69 1.59 5.59
CA PHE A 150 -2.89 1.78 6.79
C PHE A 150 -2.92 3.25 7.22
N LEU A 151 -3.06 3.46 8.52
CA LEU A 151 -2.88 4.76 9.15
C LEU A 151 -1.61 4.74 9.99
N HIS A 152 -0.71 5.68 9.73
CA HIS A 152 0.60 5.74 10.38
C HIS A 152 1.10 7.19 10.50
N ASP A 153 2.20 7.38 11.22
CA ASP A 153 2.86 8.68 11.28
C ASP A 153 3.56 9.00 9.95
N ASN A 154 3.65 10.28 9.60
CA ASN A 154 4.10 10.72 8.26
C ASN A 154 5.52 10.26 7.88
N ASN A 155 6.33 9.80 8.85
CA ASN A 155 7.70 9.34 8.69
C ASN A 155 7.89 7.85 9.09
N GLU A 156 6.80 7.11 9.23
CA GLU A 156 6.81 5.70 9.63
C GLU A 156 6.40 4.83 8.44
N ILE A 157 7.21 3.83 8.09
CA ILE A 157 6.82 2.83 7.09
C ILE A 157 5.62 2.04 7.65
N PRO A 158 4.51 1.90 6.92
CA PRO A 158 3.35 1.16 7.39
C PRO A 158 3.73 -0.30 7.67
N PHE A 159 3.76 -0.67 8.95
CA PHE A 159 4.06 -2.04 9.36
C PHE A 159 2.79 -2.90 9.26
N ILE A 160 2.89 -3.98 8.48
CA ILE A 160 1.76 -4.84 8.08
C ILE A 160 0.94 -5.38 9.28
N ALA A 161 1.57 -5.54 10.46
CA ALA A 161 0.90 -6.12 11.62
C ALA A 161 0.10 -5.11 12.49
N LYS A 162 0.05 -3.81 12.17
CA LYS A 162 -0.67 -2.82 12.98
C LYS A 162 -1.58 -1.92 12.14
N ASN A 163 -2.80 -1.69 12.65
CA ASN A 163 -3.76 -0.69 12.16
C ASN A 163 -4.17 -0.82 10.67
N THR A 164 -4.42 -2.05 10.22
CA THR A 164 -4.96 -2.29 8.86
C THR A 164 -6.47 -2.16 8.83
N VAL A 165 -7.00 -1.60 7.74
CA VAL A 165 -8.43 -1.57 7.43
C VAL A 165 -8.63 -2.17 6.05
N ARG A 166 -9.47 -3.20 5.95
CA ARG A 166 -9.86 -3.81 4.67
C ARG A 166 -11.03 -3.04 4.07
N LEU A 167 -10.85 -2.58 2.84
CA LEU A 167 -11.85 -1.82 2.09
C LEU A 167 -12.40 -2.67 0.96
N ARG A 168 -13.68 -3.05 1.07
CA ARG A 168 -14.39 -3.80 0.03
C ARG A 168 -14.94 -2.86 -1.05
N PRO A 169 -14.82 -3.21 -2.34
CA PRO A 169 -15.42 -2.45 -3.43
C PRO A 169 -16.95 -2.48 -3.34
N GLY A 170 -17.61 -1.50 -3.97
CA GLY A 170 -19.08 -1.37 -3.98
C GLY A 170 -19.69 -0.77 -2.71
N LEU A 171 -18.87 -0.40 -1.72
CA LEU A 171 -19.32 0.23 -0.47
C LEU A 171 -18.57 1.54 -0.22
N ALA A 172 -19.27 2.52 0.37
CA ALA A 172 -18.64 3.70 0.93
C ALA A 172 -18.10 3.38 2.34
N HIS A 173 -16.81 3.62 2.57
CA HIS A 173 -16.16 3.42 3.87
C HIS A 173 -15.91 4.78 4.52
N THR A 174 -16.32 4.95 5.78
CA THR A 174 -16.03 6.16 6.57
C THR A 174 -15.17 5.77 7.76
N ILE A 175 -13.95 6.33 7.82
CA ILE A 175 -12.97 6.02 8.86
C ILE A 175 -12.71 7.29 9.68
N ALA A 176 -13.06 7.24 10.95
CA ALA A 176 -12.65 8.23 11.92
C ALA A 176 -11.41 7.72 12.67
N TYR A 177 -10.43 8.59 12.91
CA TYR A 177 -9.23 8.24 13.66
C TYR A 177 -8.96 9.25 14.78
N ARG A 178 -8.25 8.80 15.82
CA ARG A 178 -7.78 9.64 16.92
C ARG A 178 -6.34 9.27 17.24
N LYS A 179 -5.42 10.22 17.13
CA LYS A 179 -4.03 10.02 17.54
C LYS A 179 -3.93 10.00 19.07
N ALA A 180 -3.36 8.95 19.64
CA ALA A 180 -3.10 8.79 21.07
C ALA A 180 -1.62 8.45 21.29
N LYS A 181 -1.03 8.97 22.38
CA LYS A 181 0.33 8.60 22.80
C LYS A 181 0.25 7.48 23.83
N GLN A 182 1.06 6.45 23.64
CA GLN A 182 1.22 5.35 24.59
C GLN A 182 2.63 5.44 25.19
N TYR A 183 2.72 5.20 26.50
CA TYR A 183 3.97 5.23 27.25
C TYR A 183 4.10 3.89 27.98
N PHE A 184 5.30 3.32 27.99
CA PHE A 184 5.62 2.15 28.82
C PHE A 184 6.82 2.48 29.70
N PHE A 185 6.82 1.90 30.91
CA PHE A 185 7.92 1.99 31.85
C PHE A 185 8.66 0.65 31.86
N LEU A 186 9.97 0.67 31.69
CA LEU A 186 10.83 -0.51 31.74
C LEU A 186 11.87 -0.30 32.85
N SER A 187 12.00 -1.28 33.74
CA SER A 187 13.05 -1.32 34.76
C SER A 187 13.80 -2.64 34.65
N LEU A 188 15.13 -2.57 34.64
CA LEU A 188 16.02 -3.74 34.63
C LEU A 188 16.86 -3.68 35.89
N THR A 189 16.96 -4.79 36.61
CA THR A 189 17.78 -4.91 37.81
C THR A 189 18.76 -6.05 37.61
N GLN A 190 20.06 -5.79 37.78
CA GLN A 190 21.08 -6.81 37.75
C GLN A 190 21.16 -7.48 39.13
N ILE A 191 20.98 -8.80 39.17
CA ILE A 191 21.21 -9.60 40.38
C ILE A 191 22.67 -10.07 40.31
N VAL A 192 23.49 -9.65 41.27
CA VAL A 192 24.84 -10.19 41.47
C VAL A 192 24.71 -11.42 42.39
N GLN A 193 25.03 -12.61 41.89
CA GLN A 193 25.17 -13.80 42.74
C GLN A 193 26.48 -13.70 43.54
N GLN A 194 26.39 -13.90 44.85
CA GLN A 194 27.53 -14.05 45.76
C GLN A 194 28.21 -15.40 45.57
#